data_AF-A0A6J0MWF4-F1
#
_entry.id   AF-A0A6J0MWF4-F1
#
_cell.length_a   1.000
_cell.length_b   1.000
_cell.length_c   1.000
_cell.angle_alpha   90.00
_cell.angle_beta   90.00
_cell.angle_gamma   90.00
#
_symmetry.space_group_name_H-M   'P 1'
#
loop_
_entity.id
_entity.type
_entity.pdbx_description
1 polymer ?
#
loop_
_entity_poly.entity_id
_entity_poly.type
_entity_poly.pdbx_seq_one_letter_code
_entity_poly.pdbx_strand_id
1 'polypeptide(L)'
;MSQILVVILGLRVKPCKESMTEIFSETGSRQLTQMFLAITFFHTSEYILARAIHGPSRVTLSSLLITKHYVLAMLVSLLEYLIEITLFPNLKQHRWISNFGLLMILLGEVLRKTAIVTAGRSFTHLIKIRHEEHHSLVTRGVYRIVRHPSYSGFLVWSVGTQVMLCNPVSVVAFAVVVWKFFADRIPYEEHYLKQFFGREYVEYAQRVHSGVPFVN
;
A
#
# COMPACT_ATOMS: atom_id res chain seq x y z
N MET A 1 18.85 24.33 -53.94
CA MET A 1 20.10 23.53 -53.87
C MET A 1 20.39 22.94 -52.48
N SER A 2 19.47 22.92 -51.51
CA SER A 2 19.77 22.47 -50.13
C SER A 2 19.28 21.06 -49.75
N GLN A 3 18.50 20.38 -50.59
CA GLN A 3 17.99 19.04 -50.26
C GLN A 3 18.99 17.90 -50.54
N ILE A 4 20.04 18.15 -51.31
CA ILE A 4 21.05 17.12 -51.67
C ILE A 4 22.09 16.93 -50.55
N LEU A 5 22.27 17.90 -49.64
CA LEU A 5 23.30 17.82 -48.59
C LEU A 5 22.91 16.95 -47.38
N VAL A 6 21.62 16.67 -47.17
CA VAL A 6 21.13 15.91 -46.00
C VAL A 6 21.37 14.41 -46.15
N VAL A 7 21.50 13.89 -47.38
CA VAL A 7 21.69 12.45 -47.63
C VAL A 7 23.14 12.00 -47.40
N ILE A 8 24.13 12.91 -47.48
CA ILE A 8 25.56 12.55 -47.41
C ILE A 8 26.07 12.35 -45.96
N LEU A 9 25.38 12.90 -44.95
CA LEU A 9 25.89 12.90 -43.57
C LEU A 9 25.42 11.73 -42.69
N GLY A 10 24.59 10.81 -43.18
CA GLY A 10 24.13 9.65 -42.39
C GLY A 10 23.41 10.02 -41.08
N LEU A 11 23.03 11.29 -40.90
CA LEU A 11 22.31 11.78 -39.73
C LEU A 11 20.86 11.35 -39.89
N ARG A 12 20.57 10.14 -39.40
CA ARG A 12 19.21 9.69 -39.12
C ARG A 12 18.62 10.68 -38.13
N VAL A 13 17.84 11.66 -38.62
CA VAL A 13 16.97 12.47 -37.76
C VAL A 13 16.01 11.47 -37.13
N LYS A 14 16.29 11.04 -35.90
CA LYS A 14 15.34 10.28 -35.10
C LYS A 14 14.07 11.14 -35.08
N PRO A 15 12.91 10.61 -35.51
CA PRO A 15 11.68 11.39 -35.47
C PRO A 15 11.43 11.79 -34.01
N CYS A 16 11.60 13.07 -33.69
CA CYS A 16 11.30 13.66 -32.39
C CYS A 16 9.78 13.89 -32.29
N LYS A 17 9.02 12.83 -32.54
CA LYS A 17 7.55 12.76 -32.57
C LYS A 17 7.13 11.30 -32.36
N GLU A 18 7.59 10.68 -31.28
CA GLU A 18 6.61 9.81 -30.59
C GLU A 18 5.49 10.77 -30.20
N SER A 19 4.29 10.52 -30.73
CA SER A 19 3.18 11.46 -30.60
C SER A 19 2.97 11.73 -29.11
N MET A 20 2.79 12.99 -28.72
CA MET A 20 2.53 13.36 -27.32
C MET A 20 1.39 12.50 -26.72
N THR A 21 0.40 12.15 -27.57
CA THR A 21 -0.69 11.20 -27.29
C THR A 21 -0.23 9.76 -27.02
N GLU A 22 0.79 9.26 -27.72
CA GLU A 22 1.36 7.92 -27.49
C GLU A 22 2.10 7.85 -26.16
N ILE A 23 2.87 8.89 -25.80
CA ILE A 23 3.59 8.96 -24.51
C ILE A 23 2.59 9.00 -23.34
N PHE A 24 1.46 9.71 -23.50
CA PHE A 24 0.38 9.71 -22.52
C PHE A 24 -0.30 8.35 -22.40
N SER A 25 -0.53 7.68 -23.52
CA SER A 25 -1.10 6.33 -23.56
C SER A 25 -0.19 5.31 -22.86
N GLU A 26 1.12 5.36 -23.10
CA GLU A 26 2.09 4.45 -22.48
C GLU A 26 2.20 4.67 -20.96
N THR A 27 2.37 5.93 -20.55
CA THR A 27 2.47 6.30 -19.12
C THR A 27 1.19 5.92 -18.38
N GLY A 28 0.05 6.28 -18.97
CA GLY A 28 -1.29 5.96 -18.48
C GLY A 28 -1.50 4.46 -18.32
N SER A 29 -1.24 3.71 -19.38
CA SER A 29 -1.36 2.25 -19.41
C SER A 29 -0.48 1.60 -18.34
N ARG A 30 0.80 1.96 -18.27
CA ARG A 30 1.74 1.40 -17.28
C ARG A 30 1.27 1.63 -15.85
N GLN A 31 0.96 2.88 -15.49
CA GLN A 31 0.57 3.24 -14.12
C GLN A 31 -0.76 2.59 -13.71
N LEU A 32 -1.77 2.60 -14.60
CA LEU A 32 -3.06 1.97 -14.32
C LEU A 32 -2.93 0.45 -14.21
N THR A 33 -2.19 -0.20 -15.11
CA THR A 33 -1.92 -1.64 -15.03
C THR A 33 -1.21 -1.99 -13.73
N GLN A 34 -0.17 -1.24 -13.35
CA GLN A 34 0.53 -1.44 -12.07
C GLN A 34 -0.40 -1.25 -10.87
N MET A 35 -1.29 -0.26 -10.91
CA MET A 35 -2.30 -0.01 -9.86
C MET A 35 -3.25 -1.19 -9.72
N PHE A 36 -3.86 -1.65 -10.82
CA PHE A 36 -4.79 -2.77 -10.78
C PHE A 36 -4.11 -4.07 -10.35
N LEU A 37 -2.88 -4.32 -10.79
CA LEU A 37 -2.09 -5.47 -10.33
C LEU A 37 -1.80 -5.39 -8.84
N ALA A 38 -1.36 -4.22 -8.34
CA ALA A 38 -1.08 -4.02 -6.91
C ALA A 38 -2.31 -4.22 -6.03
N ILE A 39 -3.46 -3.65 -6.43
CA ILE A 39 -4.74 -3.78 -5.71
C ILE A 39 -5.21 -5.24 -5.73
N THR A 40 -5.20 -5.87 -6.92
CA THR A 40 -5.63 -7.26 -7.08
C THR A 40 -4.77 -8.17 -6.24
N PHE A 41 -3.44 -8.02 -6.31
CA PHE A 41 -2.51 -8.80 -5.51
C PHE A 41 -2.73 -8.57 -4.02
N PHE A 42 -2.86 -7.32 -3.56
CA PHE A 42 -3.07 -7.00 -2.16
C PHE A 42 -4.27 -7.76 -1.59
N HIS A 43 -5.44 -7.64 -2.23
CA HIS A 43 -6.68 -8.21 -1.71
C HIS A 43 -6.74 -9.73 -1.87
N THR A 44 -6.28 -10.28 -2.99
CA THR A 44 -6.31 -11.73 -3.22
C THR A 44 -5.32 -12.44 -2.31
N SER A 45 -4.09 -11.93 -2.16
CA SER A 45 -3.09 -12.53 -1.26
C SER A 45 -3.53 -12.45 0.20
N GLU A 46 -4.17 -11.35 0.63
CA GLU A 46 -4.77 -11.22 1.96
C GLU A 46 -5.83 -12.30 2.22
N TYR A 47 -6.78 -12.43 1.29
CA TYR A 47 -7.83 -13.42 1.40
C TYR A 47 -7.29 -14.86 1.40
N ILE A 48 -6.30 -15.15 0.55
CA ILE A 48 -5.64 -16.46 0.50
C ILE A 48 -4.91 -16.76 1.81
N LEU A 49 -4.14 -15.82 2.35
CA LEU A 49 -3.43 -15.98 3.62
C LEU A 49 -4.41 -16.16 4.78
N ALA A 50 -5.46 -15.35 4.85
CA ALA A 50 -6.50 -15.47 5.86
C ALA A 50 -7.15 -16.87 5.81
N ARG A 51 -7.51 -17.36 4.62
CA ARG A 51 -8.07 -18.72 4.44
C ARG A 51 -7.09 -19.81 4.81
N ALA A 52 -5.81 -19.67 4.44
CA ALA A 52 -4.79 -20.65 4.75
C ALA A 52 -4.53 -20.77 6.26
N ILE A 53 -4.57 -19.64 6.99
CA ILE A 53 -4.29 -19.58 8.43
C ILE A 53 -5.51 -20.00 9.27
N HIS A 54 -6.70 -19.50 8.94
CA HIS A 54 -7.91 -19.62 9.76
C HIS A 54 -8.91 -20.66 9.27
N GLY A 55 -8.71 -21.18 8.06
CA GLY A 55 -9.60 -22.15 7.42
C GLY A 55 -10.80 -21.51 6.71
N PRO A 56 -11.41 -22.24 5.74
CA PRO A 56 -12.48 -21.70 4.91
C PRO A 56 -13.79 -21.43 5.65
N SER A 57 -14.02 -22.05 6.81
CA SER A 57 -15.24 -21.89 7.61
C SER A 57 -15.28 -20.58 8.41
N ARG A 58 -14.12 -19.96 8.68
CA ARG A 58 -14.00 -18.72 9.46
C ARG A 58 -13.80 -17.47 8.60
N VAL A 59 -13.52 -17.63 7.31
CA VAL A 59 -13.15 -16.54 6.40
C VAL A 59 -14.26 -16.33 5.38
N THR A 60 -14.78 -15.11 5.32
CA THR A 60 -15.82 -14.69 4.39
C THR A 60 -15.29 -13.64 3.41
N LEU A 61 -16.08 -13.25 2.40
CA LEU A 61 -15.69 -12.24 1.42
C LEU A 61 -15.36 -10.87 2.04
N SER A 62 -15.84 -10.57 3.24
CA SER A 62 -15.46 -9.35 3.96
C SER A 62 -13.98 -9.33 4.34
N SER A 63 -13.30 -10.49 4.36
CA SER A 63 -11.85 -10.60 4.56
C SER A 63 -11.03 -10.14 3.34
N LEU A 64 -11.68 -9.80 2.22
CA LEU A 64 -11.04 -9.04 1.14
C LEU A 64 -10.72 -7.60 1.56
N LEU A 65 -11.27 -7.09 2.67
CA LEU A 65 -11.04 -5.72 3.16
C LEU A 65 -11.53 -4.60 2.22
N ILE A 66 -12.47 -4.93 1.32
CA ILE A 66 -13.09 -3.95 0.41
C ILE A 66 -14.32 -3.36 1.11
N THR A 67 -14.16 -2.17 1.69
CA THR A 67 -15.24 -1.43 2.36
C THR A 67 -15.81 -0.34 1.45
N LYS A 68 -17.00 0.19 1.77
CA LYS A 68 -17.59 1.33 1.03
C LYS A 68 -16.68 2.56 1.01
N HIS A 69 -16.06 2.88 2.15
CA HIS A 69 -15.12 4.00 2.27
C HIS A 69 -13.85 3.77 1.44
N TYR A 70 -13.36 2.53 1.40
CA TYR A 70 -12.23 2.17 0.55
C TYR A 70 -12.56 2.34 -0.93
N VAL A 71 -13.71 1.83 -1.39
CA VAL A 71 -14.15 1.99 -2.78
C VAL A 71 -14.28 3.48 -3.14
N LEU A 72 -14.87 4.29 -2.26
CA LEU A 72 -14.97 5.73 -2.46
C LEU A 72 -13.59 6.38 -2.60
N ALA A 73 -12.64 6.07 -1.71
CA ALA A 73 -11.28 6.61 -1.78
C ALA A 73 -10.56 6.22 -3.07
N MET A 74 -10.72 4.98 -3.54
CA MET A 74 -10.16 4.52 -4.80
C MET A 74 -10.79 5.20 -6.01
N LEU A 75 -12.09 5.44 -5.99
CA LEU A 75 -12.79 6.19 -7.05
C LEU A 75 -12.33 7.65 -7.11
N VAL A 76 -12.16 8.30 -5.96
CA VAL A 76 -11.62 9.68 -5.88
C VAL A 76 -10.18 9.73 -6.41
N SER A 77 -9.34 8.78 -6.03
CA SER A 77 -7.96 8.66 -6.55
C SER A 77 -7.91 8.44 -8.07
N LEU A 78 -8.79 7.57 -8.59
CA LEU A 78 -8.87 7.34 -10.03
C LEU A 78 -9.38 8.59 -10.76
N LEU A 79 -10.35 9.29 -10.19
CA LEU A 79 -10.87 10.52 -10.78
C LEU A 79 -9.81 11.62 -10.81
N GLU A 80 -9.07 11.85 -9.71
CA GLU A 80 -7.92 12.75 -9.67
C GLU A 80 -6.91 12.40 -10.78
N TYR A 81 -6.55 11.13 -10.87
CA TYR A 81 -5.60 10.66 -11.88
C TYR A 81 -6.06 10.94 -13.31
N LEU A 82 -7.32 10.63 -13.64
CA LEU A 82 -7.88 10.83 -14.98
C LEU A 82 -8.00 12.32 -15.35
N ILE A 83 -8.34 13.17 -14.38
CA ILE A 83 -8.36 14.63 -14.56
C ILE A 83 -6.94 15.15 -14.79
N GLU A 84 -5.99 14.74 -13.97
CA GLU A 84 -4.62 15.29 -14.04
C GLU A 84 -3.82 14.75 -15.22
N ILE A 85 -4.03 13.50 -15.67
CA ILE A 85 -3.34 13.00 -16.87
C ILE A 85 -3.82 13.69 -18.15
N THR A 86 -5.05 14.23 -18.15
CA THR A 86 -5.61 14.96 -19.29
C THR A 86 -5.26 16.45 -19.26
N LEU A 87 -5.31 17.08 -18.07
CA LEU A 87 -5.06 18.52 -17.91
C LEU A 87 -3.59 18.87 -17.61
N PHE A 88 -2.88 18.03 -16.87
CA PHE A 88 -1.52 18.28 -16.35
C PHE A 88 -0.58 17.08 -16.59
N PRO A 89 -0.45 16.58 -17.83
CA PRO A 89 0.22 15.30 -18.07
C PRO A 89 1.69 15.26 -17.65
N ASN A 90 2.40 16.40 -17.66
CA ASN A 90 3.79 16.49 -17.22
C ASN A 90 3.95 16.00 -15.76
N LEU A 91 2.94 16.19 -14.91
CA LEU A 91 2.93 15.70 -13.52
C LEU A 91 3.02 14.18 -13.45
N LYS A 92 2.36 13.47 -14.39
CA LYS A 92 2.30 12.00 -14.43
C LYS A 92 3.55 11.37 -15.06
N GLN A 93 4.31 12.14 -15.83
CA GLN A 93 5.50 11.67 -16.53
C GLN A 93 6.76 11.58 -15.64
N HIS A 94 6.71 12.02 -14.39
CA HIS A 94 7.82 11.90 -13.45
C HIS A 94 8.08 10.42 -13.06
N ARG A 95 8.78 9.69 -13.94
CA ARG A 95 9.05 8.25 -13.81
C ARG A 95 9.74 7.88 -12.49
N TRP A 96 10.64 8.73 -11.98
CA TRP A 96 11.32 8.45 -10.72
C TRP A 96 10.36 8.48 -9.51
N ILE A 97 9.39 9.41 -9.49
CA ILE A 97 8.33 9.45 -8.47
C ILE A 97 7.47 8.20 -8.57
N SER A 98 7.04 7.87 -9.79
CA SER A 98 6.20 6.69 -10.04
C SER A 98 6.90 5.39 -9.59
N ASN A 99 8.19 5.23 -9.93
CA ASN A 99 8.99 4.07 -9.54
C ASN A 99 9.26 4.03 -8.04
N PHE A 100 9.46 5.18 -7.39
CA PHE A 100 9.58 5.26 -5.94
C PHE A 100 8.28 4.82 -5.26
N GLY A 101 7.11 5.26 -5.77
CA GLY A 101 5.81 4.77 -5.32
C GLY A 101 5.66 3.26 -5.49
N LEU A 102 6.10 2.70 -6.61
CA LEU A 102 6.12 1.25 -6.82
C LEU A 102 7.01 0.52 -5.79
N LEU A 103 8.19 1.07 -5.48
CA LEU A 103 9.05 0.53 -4.43
C LEU A 103 8.34 0.56 -3.06
N MET A 104 7.65 1.67 -2.73
CA MET A 104 6.85 1.75 -1.50
C MET A 104 5.75 0.67 -1.46
N ILE A 105 5.03 0.46 -2.57
CA ILE A 105 4.02 -0.61 -2.67
C ILE A 105 4.65 -1.96 -2.34
N LEU A 106 5.78 -2.30 -2.96
CA LEU A 106 6.47 -3.57 -2.74
C LEU A 106 6.96 -3.74 -1.30
N LEU A 107 7.54 -2.70 -0.70
CA LEU A 107 8.00 -2.74 0.69
C LEU A 107 6.83 -2.85 1.67
N GLY A 108 5.75 -2.11 1.44
CA GLY A 108 4.53 -2.17 2.25
C GLY A 108 3.84 -3.54 2.16
N GLU A 109 3.79 -4.11 0.95
CA GLU A 109 3.35 -5.49 0.69
C GLU A 109 4.16 -6.49 1.51
N VAL A 110 5.49 -6.50 1.34
CA VAL A 110 6.39 -7.44 2.03
C VAL A 110 6.24 -7.31 3.54
N LEU A 111 6.25 -6.09 4.08
CA LEU A 111 6.11 -5.86 5.52
C LEU A 111 4.76 -6.37 6.05
N ARG A 112 3.68 -6.12 5.31
CA ARG A 112 2.35 -6.58 5.72
C ARG A 112 2.22 -8.09 5.67
N LYS A 113 2.68 -8.73 4.60
CA LYS A 113 2.54 -10.19 4.42
C LYS A 113 3.46 -10.95 5.37
N THR A 114 4.67 -10.43 5.62
CA THR A 114 5.55 -10.99 6.65
C THR A 114 4.97 -10.85 8.05
N ALA A 115 4.27 -9.75 8.36
CA ALA A 115 3.54 -9.62 9.63
C ALA A 115 2.47 -10.70 9.78
N ILE A 116 1.62 -10.89 8.76
CA ILE A 116 0.55 -11.90 8.75
C ILE A 116 1.13 -13.30 8.94
N VAL A 117 2.15 -13.66 8.16
CA VAL A 117 2.80 -14.99 8.24
C VAL A 117 3.48 -15.19 9.59
N THR A 118 4.14 -14.16 10.14
CA THR A 118 4.83 -14.26 11.44
C THR A 118 3.84 -14.44 12.59
N ALA A 119 2.72 -13.72 12.57
CA ALA A 119 1.69 -13.81 13.60
C ALA A 119 0.79 -15.05 13.44
N GLY A 120 0.63 -15.57 12.22
CA GLY A 120 -0.14 -16.78 11.96
C GLY A 120 -1.55 -16.69 12.54
N ARG A 121 -1.95 -17.68 13.34
CA ARG A 121 -3.29 -17.73 13.98
C ARG A 121 -3.57 -16.57 14.93
N SER A 122 -2.55 -15.89 15.43
CA SER A 122 -2.70 -14.69 16.26
C SER A 122 -3.02 -13.43 15.43
N PHE A 123 -2.91 -13.48 14.10
CA PHE A 123 -3.30 -12.36 13.24
C PHE A 123 -4.78 -12.40 12.89
N THR A 124 -5.52 -11.32 13.15
CA THR A 124 -6.90 -11.15 12.69
C THR A 124 -7.18 -9.74 12.18
N HIS A 125 -8.01 -9.62 11.15
CA HIS A 125 -8.42 -8.31 10.60
C HIS A 125 -9.30 -7.50 11.55
N LEU A 126 -10.02 -8.18 12.44
CA LEU A 126 -10.82 -7.56 13.50
C LEU A 126 -10.05 -7.65 14.81
N ILE A 127 -10.08 -6.56 15.59
CA ILE A 127 -9.47 -6.55 16.92
C ILE A 127 -10.22 -7.55 17.79
N LYS A 128 -9.47 -8.44 18.44
CA LYS A 128 -10.02 -9.39 19.39
C LYS A 128 -10.28 -8.68 20.71
N ILE A 129 -11.52 -8.76 21.17
CA ILE A 129 -11.96 -8.25 22.48
C ILE A 129 -12.13 -9.36 23.53
N ARG A 130 -11.92 -10.63 23.12
CA ARG A 130 -11.92 -11.80 23.99
C ARG A 130 -10.64 -12.60 23.74
N HIS A 131 -10.06 -13.13 24.81
CA HIS A 131 -8.90 -14.00 24.73
C HIS A 131 -9.32 -15.38 24.19
N GLU A 132 -8.54 -15.95 23.28
CA GLU A 132 -8.74 -17.28 22.70
C GLU A 132 -7.49 -18.11 22.97
N GLU A 133 -7.62 -19.42 23.17
CA GLU A 133 -6.48 -20.30 23.52
C GLU A 133 -5.33 -20.26 22.50
N HIS A 134 -5.62 -19.97 21.24
CA HIS A 134 -4.62 -19.89 20.17
C HIS A 134 -4.09 -18.46 19.95
N HIS A 135 -4.52 -17.49 20.75
CA HIS A 135 -4.02 -16.12 20.70
C HIS A 135 -2.79 -16.01 21.59
N SER A 136 -1.62 -15.90 20.97
CA SER A 136 -0.33 -15.80 21.66
C SER A 136 0.31 -14.45 21.38
N LEU A 137 1.07 -13.92 22.35
CA LEU A 137 1.83 -12.70 22.13
C LEU A 137 3.01 -12.97 21.18
N VAL A 138 3.01 -12.31 20.02
CA VAL A 138 4.06 -12.48 19.00
C VAL A 138 5.04 -11.31 19.07
N THR A 139 6.26 -11.60 19.52
CA THR A 139 7.35 -10.61 19.64
C THR A 139 8.57 -10.93 18.77
N ARG A 140 8.47 -11.96 17.90
CA ARG A 140 9.56 -12.42 17.02
C ARG A 140 9.45 -11.86 15.59
N GLY A 141 10.52 -11.99 14.81
CA GLY A 141 10.52 -11.56 13.41
C GLY A 141 10.31 -10.05 13.26
N VAL A 142 9.44 -9.62 12.35
CA VAL A 142 9.13 -8.20 12.13
C VAL A 142 8.55 -7.51 13.37
N TYR A 143 7.94 -8.27 14.29
CA TYR A 143 7.46 -7.75 15.57
C TYR A 143 8.59 -7.37 16.55
N ARG A 144 9.85 -7.76 16.30
CA ARG A 144 10.99 -7.22 17.08
C ARG A 144 11.32 -5.77 16.73
N ILE A 145 10.89 -5.31 15.56
CA ILE A 145 11.26 -4.00 15.00
C ILE A 145 10.16 -2.97 15.30
N VAL A 146 8.90 -3.35 15.06
CA VAL A 146 7.71 -2.53 15.33
C VAL A 146 6.56 -3.41 15.84
N ARG A 147 5.68 -2.87 16.69
CA ARG A 147 4.58 -3.64 17.30
C ARG A 147 3.44 -3.93 16.34
N HIS A 148 3.19 -3.02 15.40
CA HIS A 148 2.12 -3.11 14.40
C HIS A 148 2.66 -3.10 12.97
N PRO A 149 3.46 -4.12 12.57
CA PRO A 149 4.08 -4.15 11.24
C PRO A 149 3.04 -4.24 10.11
N SER A 150 1.91 -4.91 10.33
CA SER A 150 0.82 -4.99 9.34
C SER A 150 0.15 -3.64 9.06
N TYR A 151 0.08 -2.76 10.07
CA TYR A 151 -0.48 -1.41 9.96
C TYR A 151 0.51 -0.48 9.28
N SER A 152 1.78 -0.56 9.69
CA SER A 152 2.89 0.16 9.06
C SER A 152 3.00 -0.19 7.57
N GLY A 153 2.95 -1.49 7.24
CA GLY A 153 2.98 -1.96 5.86
C GLY A 153 1.80 -1.49 5.03
N PHE A 154 0.59 -1.44 5.62
CA PHE A 154 -0.58 -0.90 4.93
C PHE A 154 -0.49 0.59 4.65
N LEU A 155 -0.03 1.38 5.63
CA LEU A 155 0.14 2.81 5.46
C LEU A 155 1.13 3.12 4.33
N VAL A 156 2.28 2.43 4.32
CA VAL A 156 3.29 2.58 3.25
C VAL A 156 2.74 2.13 1.90
N TRP A 157 2.05 0.99 1.85
CA TRP A 157 1.43 0.47 0.64
C TRP A 157 0.40 1.44 0.07
N SER A 158 -0.54 1.90 0.91
CA SER A 158 -1.66 2.75 0.48
C SER A 158 -1.17 4.10 -0.02
N VAL A 159 -0.21 4.73 0.67
CA VAL A 159 0.40 5.98 0.21
C VAL A 159 1.24 5.73 -1.06
N GLY A 160 1.98 4.62 -1.11
CA GLY A 160 2.77 4.21 -2.26
C GLY A 160 1.96 4.11 -3.55
N THR A 161 0.71 3.62 -3.50
CA THR A 161 -0.19 3.60 -4.67
C THR A 161 -0.41 5.00 -5.25
N GLN A 162 -0.58 6.00 -4.39
CA GLN A 162 -0.86 7.37 -4.83
C GLN A 162 0.41 8.09 -5.30
N VAL A 163 1.56 7.81 -4.67
CA VAL A 163 2.87 8.26 -5.16
C VAL A 163 3.17 7.65 -6.53
N MET A 164 2.86 6.38 -6.74
CA MET A 164 3.09 5.69 -8.02
C MET A 164 2.28 6.32 -9.16
N LEU A 165 1.06 6.78 -8.87
CA LEU A 165 0.17 7.50 -9.78
C LEU A 165 0.51 8.99 -9.90
N CYS A 166 1.49 9.49 -9.14
CA CYS A 166 1.81 10.92 -9.04
C CYS A 166 0.56 11.78 -8.71
N ASN A 167 -0.29 11.32 -7.78
CA ASN A 167 -1.52 12.00 -7.35
C ASN A 167 -1.26 12.84 -6.09
N PRO A 168 -0.94 14.15 -6.18
CA PRO A 168 -0.52 14.93 -5.03
C PRO A 168 -1.62 15.06 -3.95
N VAL A 169 -2.88 15.19 -4.34
CA VAL A 169 -3.99 15.35 -3.39
C VAL A 169 -4.28 14.01 -2.70
N SER A 170 -4.38 12.92 -3.47
CA SER A 170 -4.62 11.59 -2.90
C SER A 170 -3.45 11.09 -2.06
N VAL A 171 -2.20 11.46 -2.34
CA VAL A 171 -1.05 11.13 -1.48
C VAL A 171 -1.27 11.65 -0.06
N VAL A 172 -1.64 12.94 0.06
CA VAL A 172 -1.89 13.57 1.37
C VAL A 172 -3.14 12.97 2.01
N ALA A 173 -4.23 12.82 1.24
CA ALA A 173 -5.48 12.29 1.75
C ALA A 173 -5.32 10.85 2.29
N PHE A 174 -4.67 9.96 1.53
CA PHE A 174 -4.43 8.58 1.96
C PHE A 174 -3.50 8.53 3.17
N ALA A 175 -2.44 9.35 3.20
CA ALA A 175 -1.55 9.42 4.34
C ALA A 175 -2.31 9.82 5.61
N VAL A 176 -3.09 10.90 5.58
CA VAL A 176 -3.83 11.41 6.75
C VAL A 176 -4.94 10.46 7.18
N VAL A 177 -5.76 9.97 6.25
CA VAL A 177 -6.91 9.11 6.57
C VAL A 177 -6.45 7.78 7.14
N VAL A 178 -5.47 7.12 6.50
CA VAL A 178 -4.97 5.82 6.97
C VAL A 178 -4.17 5.97 8.26
N TRP A 179 -3.37 7.04 8.39
CA TRP A 179 -2.69 7.34 9.63
C TRP A 179 -3.67 7.53 10.79
N LYS A 180 -4.70 8.37 10.61
CA LYS A 180 -5.73 8.63 11.64
C LYS A 180 -6.46 7.34 12.02
N PHE A 181 -6.84 6.54 11.03
CA PHE A 181 -7.46 5.24 11.28
C PHE A 181 -6.60 4.36 12.21
N PHE A 182 -5.28 4.28 11.98
CA PHE A 182 -4.41 3.51 12.86
C PHE A 182 -4.07 4.20 14.18
N ALA A 183 -4.00 5.53 14.21
CA ALA A 183 -3.81 6.29 15.44
C ALA A 183 -4.97 6.08 16.43
N ASP A 184 -6.20 5.93 15.93
CA ASP A 184 -7.36 5.61 16.76
C ASP A 184 -7.42 4.11 17.10
N ARG A 185 -7.03 3.25 16.14
CA ARG A 185 -7.14 1.79 16.27
C ARG A 185 -6.09 1.17 17.19
N ILE A 186 -4.84 1.62 17.13
CA ILE A 186 -3.72 1.04 17.89
C ILE A 186 -4.00 1.11 19.39
N PRO A 187 -4.32 2.26 20.01
CA PRO A 187 -4.59 2.32 21.46
C PRO A 187 -5.72 1.39 21.90
N TYR A 188 -6.77 1.27 21.08
CA TYR A 188 -7.90 0.37 21.34
C TYR A 188 -7.47 -1.10 21.30
N GLU A 189 -6.64 -1.50 20.34
CA GLU A 189 -6.08 -2.85 20.29
C GLU A 189 -5.14 -3.14 21.45
N GLU A 190 -4.24 -2.20 21.75
CA GLU A 190 -3.26 -2.36 22.82
C GLU A 190 -3.92 -2.43 24.21
N HIS A 191 -5.10 -1.82 24.38
CA HIS A 191 -5.90 -1.99 25.59
C HIS A 191 -6.22 -3.48 25.84
N TYR A 192 -6.70 -4.18 24.82
CA TYR A 192 -7.01 -5.61 24.93
C TYR A 192 -5.76 -6.48 25.00
N LEU A 193 -4.69 -6.13 24.26
CA LEU A 193 -3.42 -6.87 24.36
C LEU A 193 -2.81 -6.80 25.77
N LYS A 194 -2.94 -5.66 26.46
CA LYS A 194 -2.58 -5.51 27.88
C LYS A 194 -3.46 -6.37 28.78
N GLN A 195 -4.76 -6.47 28.50
CA GLN A 195 -5.65 -7.35 29.26
C GLN A 195 -5.33 -8.84 29.05
N PHE A 196 -4.94 -9.24 27.84
CA PHE A 196 -4.67 -10.62 27.49
C PHE A 196 -3.33 -11.12 28.01
N PHE A 197 -2.27 -10.31 27.87
CA PHE A 197 -0.90 -10.73 28.12
C PHE A 197 -0.23 -10.00 29.29
N GLY A 198 -0.93 -9.07 29.93
CA GLY A 198 -0.48 -8.40 31.15
C GLY A 198 0.91 -7.78 31.02
N ARG A 199 1.79 -8.17 31.95
CA ARG A 199 3.14 -7.61 32.07
C ARG A 199 4.01 -7.87 30.84
N GLU A 200 3.85 -9.02 30.18
CA GLU A 200 4.65 -9.37 29.00
C GLU A 200 4.45 -8.37 27.86
N TYR A 201 3.21 -7.94 27.64
CA TYR A 201 2.91 -6.92 26.64
C TYR A 201 3.46 -5.56 27.03
N VAL A 202 3.36 -5.18 28.31
CA VAL A 202 3.87 -3.89 28.80
C VAL A 202 5.39 -3.81 28.61
N GLU A 203 6.14 -4.84 28.98
CA GLU A 203 7.59 -4.90 28.80
C GLU A 203 7.99 -4.93 27.32
N TYR A 204 7.19 -5.56 26.47
CA TYR A 204 7.36 -5.49 25.02
C TYR A 204 7.12 -4.08 24.47
N ALA A 205 6.04 -3.42 24.90
CA ALA A 205 5.67 -2.08 24.46
C ALA A 205 6.68 -1.00 24.84
N GLN A 206 7.39 -1.17 25.95
CA GLN A 206 8.48 -0.29 26.36
C GLN A 206 9.72 -0.38 25.47
N ARG A 207 9.93 -1.51 24.79
CA ARG A 207 11.17 -1.78 24.01
C ARG A 207 11.00 -1.58 22.51
N VAL A 208 9.78 -1.69 22.00
CA VAL A 208 9.49 -1.71 20.57
C VAL A 208 8.42 -0.68 20.27
N HIS A 209 8.66 0.21 19.31
CA HIS A 209 7.71 1.28 18.93
C HIS A 209 6.51 0.73 18.14
N SER A 210 5.41 1.47 18.07
CA SER A 210 4.22 1.03 17.33
C SER A 210 4.50 0.74 15.84
N GLY A 211 5.37 1.55 15.22
CA GLY A 211 5.67 1.54 13.78
C GLY A 211 4.86 2.55 12.96
N VAL A 212 3.79 3.11 13.54
CA VAL A 212 3.04 4.22 12.93
C VAL A 212 3.57 5.53 13.51
N PRO A 213 4.00 6.51 12.69
CA PRO A 213 4.57 7.77 13.18
C PRO A 213 3.65 8.46 14.19
N PHE A 214 4.20 9.04 15.25
CA PHE A 214 3.44 9.78 16.28
C PHE A 214 2.37 8.98 17.04
N VAL A 215 2.39 7.65 16.95
CA VAL A 215 1.54 6.75 17.74
C VAL A 215 2.47 5.87 18.57
N ASN A 216 2.31 5.83 19.90
CA ASN A 216 3.09 4.95 20.77
C ASN A 216 2.24 4.33 21.87
#